data_AF-A0A930DNM3-F1
#
_entry.id   AF-A0A930DNM3-F1
#
_cell.length_a   1.000
_cell.length_b   1.000
_cell.length_c   1.000
_cell.angle_alpha   90.00
_cell.angle_beta   90.00
_cell.angle_gamma   90.00
#
_symmetry.space_group_name_H-M   'P 1'
#
loop_
_entity.id
_entity.type
_entity.pdbx_description
1 polymer ?
#
loop_
_entity_poly.entity_id
_entity_poly.type
_entity_poly.pdbx_seq_one_letter_code
_entity_poly.pdbx_strand_id
1 'polypeptide(L)' 'MGKVLSAKELKKAFLAGANQLNAKKDLINELNVFPVPDGDTGTNMTMTILSAAKEVAAIEGGSIKDICKAMSSGSLR' A
#
# COMPACT_ATOMS: atom_id res chain seq x y z
N MET A 1 1.97 -10.17 28.12
CA MET A 1 1.77 -8.88 27.41
C MET A 1 1.94 -9.16 25.92
N GLY A 2 0.93 -8.89 25.09
CA GLY A 2 0.99 -9.17 23.64
C GLY A 2 1.98 -8.25 22.92
N LYS A 3 2.52 -8.67 21.76
CA LYS A 3 3.31 -7.78 20.90
C LYS A 3 2.40 -6.65 20.38
N VAL A 4 2.84 -5.40 20.54
CA VAL A 4 2.14 -4.20 20.05
C VAL A 4 2.93 -3.62 18.88
N LEU A 5 2.24 -3.24 17.82
CA LEU A 5 2.84 -2.63 16.63
C LEU A 5 3.07 -1.14 16.86
N SER A 6 4.31 -0.68 16.72
CA SER A 6 4.65 0.74 16.74
C SER A 6 4.35 1.43 15.40
N ALA A 7 4.23 2.77 15.41
CA ALA A 7 4.05 3.55 14.19
C ALA A 7 5.18 3.32 13.17
N LYS A 8 6.41 3.16 13.66
CA LYS A 8 7.58 2.85 12.83
C LYS A 8 7.48 1.48 12.17
N GLU A 9 7.00 0.48 12.90
CA GLU A 9 6.80 -0.87 12.35
C GLU A 9 5.66 -0.88 11.34
N LEU A 10 4.54 -0.18 11.60
CA LEU A 10 3.45 -0.04 10.64
C LEU A 10 3.93 0.65 9.35
N LYS A 11 4.66 1.77 9.46
CA LYS A 11 5.26 2.46 8.31
C LYS A 11 6.13 1.51 7.47
N LYS A 12 7.03 0.76 8.12
CA LYS A 12 7.90 -0.20 7.43
C LYS A 12 7.11 -1.31 6.75
N ALA A 13 6.13 -1.89 7.44
CA ALA A 13 5.29 -2.96 6.91
C ALA A 13 4.50 -2.48 5.69
N PHE A 14 3.92 -1.28 5.74
CA PHE A 14 3.18 -0.71 4.63
C PHE A 14 4.05 -0.46 3.39
N LEU A 15 5.23 0.17 3.57
CA LEU A 15 6.17 0.41 2.47
C LEU A 15 6.70 -0.90 1.85
N ALA A 16 6.97 -1.91 2.68
CA ALA A 16 7.34 -3.24 2.19
C ALA A 16 6.20 -3.89 1.41
N GLY A 17 4.96 -3.78 1.89
CA GLY A 17 3.77 -4.27 1.19
C GLY A 17 3.56 -3.59 -0.16
N ALA A 18 3.71 -2.27 -0.23
CA ALA A 18 3.63 -1.51 -1.48
C ALA A 18 4.68 -1.97 -2.51
N ASN A 19 5.92 -2.17 -2.07
CA ASN A 19 6.99 -2.69 -2.92
C ASN A 19 6.69 -4.10 -3.43
N GLN A 20 6.14 -4.97 -2.57
CA GLN A 20 5.77 -6.33 -2.96
C GLN A 20 4.58 -6.36 -3.93
N LEU A 21 3.60 -5.47 -3.75
CA LEU A 21 2.48 -5.34 -4.67
C LEU A 21 2.97 -4.91 -6.06
N ASN A 22 3.85 -3.90 -6.11
CA ASN A 22 4.47 -3.45 -7.35
C ASN A 22 5.30 -4.57 -8.02
N ALA A 23 6.09 -5.33 -7.24
CA ALA A 23 6.88 -6.45 -7.75
C ALA A 23 6.02 -7.62 -8.28
N LYS A 24 4.74 -7.70 -7.89
CA LYS A 24 3.79 -8.72 -8.31
C LYS A 24 2.70 -8.17 -9.22
N LYS A 25 2.82 -6.92 -9.70
CA LYS A 25 1.81 -6.23 -10.53
C LYS A 25 1.31 -7.10 -11.69
N ASP A 26 2.23 -7.63 -12.49
CA ASP A 26 1.87 -8.39 -13.69
C ASP A 26 1.22 -9.73 -13.32
N LEU A 27 1.71 -10.41 -12.29
CA LEU A 27 1.06 -11.60 -11.73
C LEU A 27 -0.38 -11.30 -11.28
N ILE A 28 -0.61 -10.15 -10.65
CA ILE A 28 -1.95 -9.76 -10.18
C ILE A 28 -2.88 -9.41 -11.34
N ASN A 29 -2.36 -8.78 -12.41
CA ASN A 29 -3.10 -8.57 -13.65
C ASN A 29 -3.60 -9.91 -14.24
N GLU A 30 -2.82 -10.98 -14.11
CA GLU A 30 -3.19 -12.32 -14.57
C GLU A 30 -4.19 -13.05 -13.66
N LEU A 31 -4.28 -12.68 -12.37
CA LEU A 31 -5.15 -13.36 -11.41
C LEU A 31 -6.62 -12.94 -11.51
N ASN A 32 -6.90 -11.65 -11.73
CA ASN A 32 -8.27 -11.16 -11.75
C ASN A 32 -8.86 -11.22 -13.17
N VAL A 33 -9.49 -12.34 -13.49
CA VAL A 33 -10.03 -12.65 -14.83
C VAL A 33 -11.58 -12.64 -14.89
N PHE A 34 -12.26 -11.98 -13.94
CA PHE A 34 -13.73 -12.04 -13.80
C PHE A 34 -14.41 -10.67 -14.01
N PRO A 35 -15.52 -10.56 -14.77
CA PRO A 35 -16.05 -11.48 -15.78
C PRO A 35 -15.34 -11.38 -17.14
N VAL A 36 -14.50 -10.36 -17.35
CA VAL A 36 -13.68 -10.13 -18.54
C VAL A 36 -12.28 -9.73 -18.09
N PRO A 37 -11.20 -10.30 -18.66
CA PRO A 37 -9.84 -9.89 -18.33
C PRO A 37 -9.56 -8.50 -18.93
N ASP A 38 -9.63 -7.46 -18.11
CA ASP A 38 -9.10 -6.13 -18.43
C ASP A 38 -7.57 -6.07 -18.25
N GLY A 39 -7.00 -7.02 -17.50
CA GLY A 39 -5.56 -7.16 -17.28
C GLY A 39 -4.97 -5.96 -16.53
N ASP A 40 -5.79 -5.21 -15.80
CA ASP A 40 -5.38 -3.94 -15.20
C ASP A 40 -5.44 -3.93 -13.66
N THR A 41 -5.92 -5.01 -13.04
CA THR A 41 -6.16 -5.05 -11.59
C THR A 41 -4.89 -4.78 -10.79
N GLY A 42 -3.77 -5.42 -11.14
CA GLY A 42 -2.47 -5.16 -10.55
C GLY A 42 -1.99 -3.74 -10.80
N THR A 43 -2.23 -3.20 -11.98
CA THR A 43 -1.92 -1.80 -12.34
C THR A 43 -2.69 -0.83 -11.44
N ASN A 44 -4.01 -0.99 -11.33
CA ASN A 44 -4.89 -0.17 -10.50
C ASN A 44 -4.46 -0.21 -9.03
N MET A 45 -4.25 -1.41 -8.48
CA MET A 45 -3.79 -1.58 -7.10
C MET A 45 -2.39 -0.97 -6.86
N THR A 46 -1.48 -1.11 -7.82
CA THR A 46 -0.12 -0.56 -7.73
C THR A 46 -0.14 0.96 -7.75
N MET A 47 -0.91 1.59 -8.63
CA MET A 47 -1.05 3.05 -8.67
C MET A 47 -1.58 3.59 -7.34
N THR A 48 -2.66 2.99 -6.82
CA THR A 48 -3.25 3.37 -5.53
C THR A 48 -2.24 3.23 -4.38
N ILE A 49 -1.57 2.08 -4.26
CA ILE A 49 -0.70 1.85 -3.10
C ILE A 49 0.60 2.66 -3.17
N LEU A 50 1.13 2.94 -4.38
CA LEU A 50 2.33 3.77 -4.52
C LEU A 50 2.04 5.24 -4.22
N SER A 51 0.84 5.74 -4.57
CA SER A 51 0.37 7.06 -4.16
C SER A 51 0.32 7.18 -2.62
N ALA A 52 -0.26 6.17 -1.95
CA ALA A 52 -0.25 6.07 -0.50
C ALA A 52 1.17 5.93 0.10
N ALA A 53 2.04 5.12 -0.53
CA ALA A 53 3.39 4.89 -0.05
C ALA A 53 4.23 6.17 -0.07
N LYS A 54 4.03 7.04 -1.07
CA LYS A 54 4.68 8.35 -1.15
C LYS A 54 4.33 9.23 0.04
N GLU A 55 3.05 9.32 0.40
CA GLU A 55 2.59 10.11 1.55
C GLU A 55 3.10 9.51 2.88
N VAL A 56 3.05 8.18 3.03
CA VAL A 56 3.58 7.49 4.22
C VAL A 56 5.09 7.66 4.35
N ALA A 57 5.83 7.63 3.24
CA ALA A 57 7.28 7.82 3.24
C ALA A 57 7.68 9.21 3.74
N ALA A 58 6.90 10.25 3.41
CA ALA A 58 7.14 11.64 3.81
C ALA A 58 6.91 11.92 5.31
N ILE A 59 6.27 11.02 6.05
CA ILE A 59 6.05 11.21 7.49
C ILE A 59 7.34 10.96 8.29
N GLU A 60 7.91 12.01 8.88
CA GLU A 60 9.09 11.94 9.76
C GLU A 60 8.69 11.90 11.24
N GLY A 61 8.63 10.68 11.80
CA GLY A 61 8.08 10.49 13.15
C GLY A 61 6.56 10.70 13.20
N GLY A 62 5.92 10.27 14.28
CA GLY A 62 4.48 10.40 14.43
C GLY A 62 3.80 9.19 15.06
N SER A 63 2.50 9.34 15.28
CA SER A 63 1.64 8.31 15.86
C SER A 63 1.12 7.34 14.79
N ILE A 64 0.54 6.23 15.23
CA ILE A 64 -0.19 5.30 14.34
C ILE A 64 -1.28 6.05 13.56
N LYS A 65 -1.94 7.04 14.19
CA LYS A 65 -3.00 7.84 13.55
C LYS A 65 -2.47 8.63 12.36
N ASP A 66 -1.26 9.18 12.45
CA ASP A 66 -0.65 9.95 11.37
C ASP A 66 -0.32 9.06 10.17
N ILE A 67 0.23 7.86 10.45
CA ILE A 67 0.48 6.85 9.42
C ILE A 67 -0.82 6.41 8.74
N CYS A 68 -1.85 6.06 9.51
CA CYS A 68 -3.15 5.65 8.95
C CYS A 68 -3.81 6.77 8.12
N LYS A 69 -3.68 8.03 8.55
CA LYS A 69 -4.20 9.18 7.81
C LYS A 69 -3.48 9.36 6.47
N ALA A 70 -2.15 9.22 6.45
CA ALA A 70 -1.35 9.27 5.22
C ALA A 70 -1.71 8.12 4.27
N MET A 71 -1.85 6.89 4.78
CA MET A 71 -2.30 5.72 4.01
C MET A 71 -3.65 5.98 3.33
N SER A 72 -4.65 6.40 4.11
CA SER A 72 -6.00 6.66 3.60
C SER A 72 -6.01 7.82 2.60
N SER A 73 -5.36 8.93 2.92
CA SER A 73 -5.38 10.12 2.06
C SER A 73 -4.64 9.89 0.74
N GLY A 74 -3.48 9.23 0.79
CA GLY A 74 -2.72 8.93 -0.42
C GLY A 74 -3.36 7.84 -1.29
N SER A 75 -4.23 6.99 -0.74
CA SER A 75 -4.98 6.00 -1.55
C SER A 75 -6.12 6.62 -2.37
N LEU A 76 -6.49 7.88 -2.12
CA LEU A 76 -7.61 8.57 -2.77
C LEU A 76 -7.15 9.59 -3.84
N ARG A 77 -5.84 9.73 -4.04
CA ARG A 77 -5.25 10.67 -5.01
C ARG A 77 -4.95 10.01 -6.33
#